data_AF-A0A453SV70-F1
#
_entry.id   AF-A0A453SV70-F1
#
_cell.length_a   1.000
_cell.length_b   1.000
_cell.length_c   1.000
_cell.angle_alpha   90.00
_cell.angle_beta   90.00
_cell.angle_gamma   90.00
#
_symmetry.space_group_name_H-M   'P 1'
#
loop_
_entity.id
_entity.type
_entity.pdbx_description
1 polymer ?
#
loop_
_entity_poly.entity_id
_entity_poly.type
_entity_poly.pdbx_seq_one_letter_code
_entity_poly.pdbx_strand_id
1 'polypeptide(L)' 'MDFSLAKEALEIPSAPDVLLLPSDLAPSVKVLSVNEDTEEHKRFICVNPGRLSKGIGGGTFVELYYNEDTEKTKAFIMRI' A
#
# COMPACT_ATOMS: atom_id res chain seq x y z
N MET A 1 3.67 -0.21 20.24
CA MET A 1 4.92 0.48 19.88
C MET A 1 5.09 1.61 20.87
N ASP A 2 6.28 1.77 21.44
CA ASP A 2 6.61 2.90 22.30
C ASP A 2 7.23 4.01 21.42
N PHE A 3 6.54 5.14 21.32
CA PHE A 3 6.94 6.28 20.48
C PHE A 3 7.48 7.46 21.30
N SER A 4 7.75 7.24 22.60
CA SER A 4 8.32 8.27 23.46
C SER A 4 9.73 8.70 23.04
N LEU A 5 10.46 7.84 22.33
CA LEU A 5 11.87 8.03 21.92
C LEU A 5 12.06 8.72 20.57
N ALA A 6 11.08 8.65 19.66
CA ALA A 6 11.18 9.21 18.31
C ALA A 6 9.77 9.52 17.77
N LYS A 7 9.27 10.71 18.11
CA LYS A 7 7.90 11.12 17.74
C LYS A 7 7.75 11.31 16.24
N GLU A 8 8.84 11.70 15.59
CA GLU A 8 8.96 11.98 14.16
C GLU A 8 8.96 10.68 13.33
N ALA A 9 9.14 9.51 13.96
CA ALA A 9 9.21 8.21 13.25
C ALA A 9 7.88 7.80 12.58
N LEU A 10 6.77 8.42 12.96
CA LEU A 10 5.45 8.22 12.34
C LEU A 10 5.14 9.27 11.27
N GLU A 11 5.94 10.32 11.15
CA GLU A 11 5.74 11.34 10.15
C GLU A 11 6.12 10.79 8.77
N ILE A 12 5.20 10.95 7.82
CA ILE A 12 5.44 10.62 6.41
C ILE A 12 5.79 11.94 5.74
N PRO A 13 7.08 12.21 5.44
CA PRO A 13 7.54 13.54 5.04
C PRO A 13 7.02 13.97 3.66
N SER A 14 6.59 13.03 2.82
CA SER A 14 5.95 13.27 1.53
C SER A 14 5.08 12.09 1.14
N ALA A 15 4.05 12.31 0.32
CA ALA A 15 3.22 11.20 -0.15
C ALA A 15 4.08 10.16 -0.90
N PRO A 16 3.99 8.86 -0.52
CA PRO A 16 4.78 7.81 -1.14
C PRO A 16 4.25 7.48 -2.54
N ASP A 17 5.06 6.83 -3.37
CA ASP A 17 4.57 6.30 -4.66
C ASP A 17 3.81 4.97 -4.47
N VAL A 18 4.18 4.20 -3.45
CA VAL A 18 3.52 2.95 -3.06
C VAL A 18 3.33 2.91 -1.53
N LEU A 19 2.10 2.68 -1.09
CA LEU A 19 1.73 2.52 0.32
C LEU A 19 1.24 1.09 0.58
N LEU A 20 2.01 0.32 1.36
CA LEU A 20 1.63 -1.03 1.77
C LEU A 20 0.86 -0.97 3.10
N LEU A 21 -0.41 -1.39 3.08
CA LEU A 21 -1.30 -1.46 4.25
C LEU A 21 -1.82 -2.89 4.47
N PRO A 22 -1.02 -3.80 5.05
CA PRO A 22 -1.47 -5.16 5.35
C PRO A 22 -2.61 -5.18 6.36
N SER A 23 -3.76 -5.74 6.00
CA SER A 23 -4.92 -5.84 6.89
C SER A 23 -5.66 -7.18 6.75
N ASP A 24 -6.64 -7.42 7.63
CA ASP A 24 -7.52 -8.60 7.54
C ASP A 24 -8.68 -8.43 6.55
N LEU A 25 -8.84 -7.24 5.97
CA LEU A 25 -9.80 -6.94 4.91
C LEU A 25 -9.47 -7.74 3.63
N ALA A 26 -10.38 -7.67 2.64
CA ALA A 26 -10.13 -8.24 1.33
C ALA A 26 -8.83 -7.66 0.70
N PRO A 27 -7.96 -8.49 0.11
CA PRO A 27 -6.77 -8.01 -0.59
C PRO A 27 -7.16 -7.04 -1.70
N SER A 28 -6.39 -5.98 -1.89
CA SER A 28 -6.68 -4.97 -2.92
C SER A 28 -5.42 -4.23 -3.36
N VAL A 29 -5.44 -3.76 -4.60
CA VAL A 29 -4.49 -2.78 -5.15
C VAL A 29 -5.32 -1.66 -5.76
N LYS A 30 -5.06 -0.42 -5.35
CA LYS A 30 -5.82 0.76 -5.81
C LYS A 30 -4.87 1.93 -6.05
N VAL A 31 -5.09 2.68 -7.12
CA VAL A 31 -4.47 3.99 -7.32
C VAL A 31 -5.35 5.03 -6.62
N LEU A 32 -4.77 5.82 -5.73
CA LEU A 32 -5.43 6.86 -4.95
C LEU A 32 -4.70 8.20 -5.14
N SER A 33 -5.35 9.31 -4.78
CA SER A 33 -4.75 10.65 -4.77
C SER A 33 -4.91 11.31 -3.40
N VAL A 34 -3.88 12.01 -2.94
CA VAL A 34 -3.97 12.87 -1.75
C VAL A 34 -4.33 14.28 -2.22
N ASN A 35 -5.41 14.86 -1.64
CA ASN A 35 -6.00 16.17 -1.96
C ASN A 35 -6.73 16.21 -3.32
N GLU A 36 -8.06 16.12 -3.26
CA GLU A 36 -8.95 16.28 -4.43
C GLU A 36 -9.03 17.75 -4.91
N ASP A 37 -8.56 18.72 -4.11
CA ASP A 37 -8.80 20.16 -4.32
C ASP A 37 -7.57 21.00 -4.70
N THR A 38 -6.41 20.40 -4.99
CA THR A 38 -5.19 21.13 -5.38
C THR A 38 -4.60 20.63 -6.69
N GLU A 39 -4.14 21.55 -7.53
CA GLU A 39 -3.60 21.35 -8.90
C GLU A 39 -2.47 20.30 -9.02
N GLU A 40 -1.79 19.94 -7.93
CA GLU A 40 -0.81 18.85 -7.88
C GLU A 40 -1.40 17.59 -7.26
N HIS A 41 -2.19 16.83 -8.03
CA HIS A 41 -2.69 15.52 -7.60
C HIS A 41 -1.57 14.48 -7.62
N LYS A 42 -0.81 14.35 -6.52
CA LYS A 42 0.13 13.22 -6.40
C LYS A 42 -0.64 11.93 -6.19
N ARG A 43 -0.64 11.07 -7.22
CA ARG A 43 -1.22 9.72 -7.18
C ARG A 43 -0.24 8.74 -6.54
N PHE A 44 -0.77 7.74 -5.87
CA PHE A 44 -0.01 6.69 -5.24
C PHE A 44 -0.74 5.35 -5.30
N ILE A 45 0.00 4.26 -5.24
CA ILE A 45 -0.55 2.90 -5.25
C ILE A 45 -0.72 2.42 -3.82
N CYS A 46 -1.96 2.24 -3.39
CA CYS A 46 -2.29 1.62 -2.11
C CYS A 46 -2.46 0.11 -2.28
N VAL A 47 -1.69 -0.67 -1.51
CA VAL A 47 -1.63 -2.13 -1.61
C VAL A 47 -1.98 -2.74 -0.27
N ASN A 48 -3.09 -3.48 -0.21
CA ASN A 48 -3.37 -4.43 0.86
C ASN A 48 -3.14 -5.86 0.33
N PRO A 49 -2.02 -6.52 0.68
CA PRO A 49 -1.77 -7.90 0.24
C PRO A 49 -2.65 -8.92 0.97
N GLY A 50 -3.35 -8.53 2.04
CA GLY A 50 -4.01 -9.44 2.96
C GLY A 50 -3.02 -10.09 3.93
N ARG A 51 -3.39 -11.27 4.45
CA ARG A 51 -2.51 -12.12 5.26
C ARG A 51 -1.97 -13.24 4.40
N LEU A 52 -0.71 -13.62 4.60
CA LEU A 52 -0.12 -14.78 3.93
C LEU A 52 -0.78 -16.11 4.34
N SER A 53 -1.39 -16.15 5.53
CA SER A 53 -2.17 -17.26 6.04
C SER A 53 -3.43 -16.77 6.76
N LYS A 54 -4.54 -17.51 6.65
CA LYS A 54 -5.78 -17.26 7.42
C LYS A 54 -6.19 -18.55 8.13
N GLY A 55 -5.90 -18.63 9.44
CA GLY A 55 -6.06 -19.87 10.21
C GLY A 55 -5.12 -20.95 9.69
N ILE A 56 -5.67 -22.14 9.42
CA ILE A 56 -4.93 -23.28 8.84
C ILE A 56 -4.78 -23.20 7.31
N GLY A 57 -5.40 -22.22 6.66
CA GLY A 57 -5.42 -22.10 5.20
C GLY A 57 -4.39 -21.09 4.66
N GLY A 58 -3.95 -21.33 3.41
CA GLY A 58 -3.18 -20.38 2.64
C GLY A 58 -3.93 -19.07 2.42
N GLY A 59 -3.21 -17.96 2.52
CA GLY A 59 -3.69 -16.61 2.30
C GLY A 59 -3.25 -16.05 0.95
N THR A 60 -2.87 -14.78 0.92
CA THR A 60 -2.55 -14.05 -0.31
C THR A 60 -1.27 -13.24 -0.21
N PHE A 61 -0.70 -12.92 -1.36
CA PHE A 61 0.40 -11.98 -1.53
C PHE A 61 0.17 -11.15 -2.81
N VAL A 62 0.96 -10.08 -2.98
CA VAL A 62 0.89 -9.21 -4.16
C VAL A 62 2.25 -9.19 -4.85
N GLU A 63 2.24 -9.38 -6.16
CA GLU A 63 3.37 -9.12 -7.03
C GLU A 63 3.18 -7.77 -7.71
N LEU A 64 4.14 -6.85 -7.56
CA LEU A 64 4.09 -5.49 -8.08
C LEU A 64 5.27 -5.23 -9.01
N TYR A 65 4.98 -4.85 -10.25
CA TYR A 65 5.97 -4.47 -11.27
C TYR A 65 6.00 -2.94 -11.39
N TYR A 66 6.76 -2.31 -10.51
CA TYR A 66 6.88 -0.86 -10.45
C TYR A 66 7.81 -0.33 -11.54
N ASN A 67 7.37 0.71 -12.26
CA ASN A 67 8.10 1.32 -13.38
C ASN A 67 8.14 2.85 -13.30
N GLU A 68 8.17 3.41 -12.09
CA GLU A 68 8.20 4.86 -11.80
C GLU A 68 6.93 5.63 -12.23
N ASP A 69 6.00 4.97 -12.94
CA ASP A 69 4.73 5.51 -13.37
C ASP A 69 3.58 4.71 -12.72
N THR A 70 2.84 5.36 -11.83
CA THR A 70 1.73 4.73 -11.11
C THR A 70 0.63 4.21 -12.04
N GLU A 71 0.45 4.79 -13.23
CA GLU A 71 -0.56 4.37 -14.20
C GLU A 71 -0.12 3.17 -15.04
N LYS A 72 1.19 2.99 -15.22
CA LYS A 72 1.75 1.88 -16.00
C LYS A 72 2.23 0.71 -15.14
N THR A 73 2.22 0.88 -13.83
CA THR A 73 2.59 -0.16 -12.87
C THR A 73 1.56 -1.29 -12.91
N LYS A 74 2.03 -2.54 -12.95
CA LYS A 74 1.16 -3.74 -12.92
C LYS A 74 1.21 -4.38 -11.54
N ALA A 75 0.07 -4.87 -11.06
CA ALA A 75 0.00 -5.60 -9.81
C ALA A 75 -0.91 -6.83 -9.93
N PHE A 76 -0.53 -7.92 -9.27
CA PHE A 76 -1.27 -9.17 -9.25
C PHE A 76 -1.46 -9.64 -7.81
N ILE A 77 -2.70 -9.95 -7.45
CA ILE A 77 -3.02 -10.57 -6.16
C ILE A 77 -3.04 -12.08 -6.38
N MET A 78 -2.20 -12.82 -5.67
CA MET A 78 -2.07 -14.27 -5.79
C MET A 78 -2.39 -14.97 -4.48
N ARG A 79 -2.96 -16.17 -4.57
CA ARG A 79 -3.18 -17.07 -3.43
C ARG A 79 -2.00 -18.04 -3.32
N ILE A 80 -1.55 -18.29 -2.09
CA ILE A 80 -0.55 -19.33 -1.80
C ILE A 80 -1.21 -20.72 -1.70
#